data_AF-A0A2W5SCH9-F1
#
_entry.id   AF-A0A2W5SCH9-F1
#
_cell.length_a   1.000
_cell.length_b   1.000
_cell.length_c   1.000
_cell.angle_alpha   90.00
_cell.angle_beta   90.00
_cell.angle_gamma   90.00
#
_symmetry.space_group_name_H-M   'P 1'
#
loop_
_entity.id
_entity.type
_entity.pdbx_description
1 polymer ?
#
loop_
_entity_poly.entity_id
_entity_poly.type
_entity_poly.pdbx_seq_one_letter_code
_entity_poly.pdbx_strand_id
1 'polypeptide(L)' 'MKMLSLLCGLLLLGGTFVWFFYFVPLGCGMNPTGCREEFSVWSQIGLLHFWSPLAVSAGAIIYGSTRR' A
#
# COMPACT_ATOMS: atom_id res chain seq x y z
N MET A 1 1.88 21.73 9.16
CA MET A 1 0.95 20.58 9.05
C MET A 1 0.78 20.08 7.62
N LYS A 2 0.44 20.94 6.66
CA LYS A 2 0.29 20.60 5.23
C LYS A 2 1.43 19.77 4.64
N MET A 3 2.67 20.27 4.74
CA MET A 3 3.84 19.63 4.14
C MET A 3 4.11 18.25 4.74
N LEU A 4 3.86 18.10 6.05
CA LEU A 4 4.03 16.84 6.76
C LEU A 4 3.00 15.79 6.31
N SER A 5 1.73 16.19 6.14
CA SER A 5 0.67 15.31 5.64
C SER A 5 0.93 14.84 4.20
N LEU A 6 1.43 15.73 3.34
CA LEU A 6 1.82 15.38 1.97
C LEU A 6 3.01 14.43 1.94
N LEU A 7 4.05 14.71 2.75
CA LEU A 7 5.24 13.87 2.82
C LEU A 7 4.91 12.47 3.35
N CYS A 8 4.15 12.38 4.44
CA CYS A 8 3.68 11.09 4.97
C CYS A 8 2.82 10.34 3.95
N GLY A 9 1.90 11.05 3.28
CA GLY A 9 1.05 10.44 2.25
C GLY A 9 1.86 9.86 1.09
N LEU A 10 2.86 10.59 0.58
CA LEU A 10 3.74 10.12 -0.49
C LEU A 10 4.63 8.96 -0.07
N LEU A 11 5.17 8.99 1.15
CA LEU A 11 5.99 7.90 1.70
C LEU A 11 5.15 6.63 1.92
N LEU A 12 3.93 6.77 2.45
CA LEU A 12 3.00 5.66 2.60
C LEU A 12 2.58 5.09 1.25
N LEU A 13 2.33 5.94 0.26
CA LEU A 13 2.01 5.51 -1.10
C LEU A 13 3.15 4.66 -1.68
N GLY A 14 4.38 5.19 -1.66
CA GLY A 14 5.55 4.46 -2.14
C GLY A 14 5.80 3.16 -1.38
N GLY A 15 5.68 3.20 -0.05
CA GLY A 15 5.82 2.04 0.82
C GLY A 15 4.78 0.96 0.54
N THR A 16 3.53 1.34 0.25
CA THR A 16 2.44 0.41 -0.11
C THR A 16 2.75 -0.32 -1.42
N PHE A 17 3.23 0.42 -2.43
CA PHE A 17 3.62 -0.17 -3.70
C PHE A 17 4.80 -1.15 -3.54
N VAL A 18 5.85 -0.73 -2.83
CA VAL A 18 7.01 -1.60 -2.57
C VAL A 18 6.60 -2.82 -1.74
N TRP A 19 5.76 -2.65 -0.73
CA TRP A 19 5.26 -3.76 0.08
C TRP A 19 4.51 -4.79 -0.77
N PHE A 20 3.49 -4.35 -1.51
CA PHE A 20 2.60 -5.25 -2.22
C PHE A 20 3.24 -5.89 -3.46
N PHE A 21 4.00 -5.13 -4.25
CA PHE A 21 4.58 -5.63 -5.50
C PHE A 21 5.98 -6.26 -5.33
N TYR A 22 6.67 -6.02 -4.22
CA TYR A 22 8.00 -6.57 -3.99
C TYR A 22 8.03 -7.54 -2.81
N PHE A 23 7.68 -7.09 -1.60
CA PHE A 23 7.83 -7.92 -0.41
C PHE A 23 6.85 -9.10 -0.34
N VAL A 24 5.57 -8.90 -0.70
CA VAL A 24 4.59 -9.99 -0.73
C VAL A 24 4.98 -11.10 -1.71
N PRO A 25 5.25 -10.83 -3.00
CA PRO A 25 5.66 -11.88 -3.94
C PRO A 25 7.03 -12.48 -3.59
N LEU A 26 7.97 -11.69 -3.04
CA LEU A 26 9.27 -12.20 -2.59
C LEU A 26 9.10 -13.18 -1.42
N GLY A 27 8.26 -12.84 -0.44
CA GLY A 27 7.92 -13.74 0.67
C GLY A 27 7.24 -15.03 0.20
N CYS A 28 6.35 -14.96 -0.80
CA CYS A 28 5.74 -16.13 -1.41
C CYS A 28 6.73 -16.98 -2.22
N GLY A 29 7.66 -16.35 -2.94
CA GLY A 29 8.75 -17.05 -3.64
C GLY A 29 9.67 -17.81 -2.68
N MET A 30 9.83 -17.30 -1.45
CA MET A 30 10.61 -17.97 -0.39
C MET A 30 9.81 -19.08 0.33
N ASN A 31 8.47 -19.09 0.27
CA ASN A 31 7.62 -20.12 0.88
C ASN A 31 6.46 -20.55 -0.05
N PRO A 32 6.73 -21.41 -1.05
CA PRO A 32 5.75 -21.79 -2.07
C PRO A 32 4.58 -22.61 -1.51
N THR A 33 4.71 -23.22 -0.33
CA THR A 33 3.61 -23.97 0.31
C THR A 33 2.54 -23.09 0.93
N GLY A 34 2.85 -21.84 1.30
CA GLY A 34 1.92 -20.92 1.95
C GLY A 34 1.08 -20.07 0.99
N CYS A 35 1.49 -19.98 -0.28
CA CYS A 35 0.92 -19.05 -1.25
C CYS A 35 0.30 -19.83 -2.44
N ARG A 36 -0.96 -20.26 -2.29
CA ARG A 36 -1.72 -20.98 -3.34
C ARG A 36 -2.70 -20.10 -4.13
N GLU A 37 -2.89 -18.85 -3.73
CA GLU A 37 -3.84 -17.92 -4.37
C GLU A 37 -3.12 -16.97 -5.33
N GLU A 38 -3.82 -16.52 -6.37
CA GLU A 38 -3.34 -15.42 -7.20
C GLU A 38 -3.36 -14.11 -6.40
N PHE A 39 -2.17 -13.51 -6.22
CA PHE A 39 -2.00 -12.20 -5.56
C PHE A 39 -2.42 -11.07 -6.50
N SER A 40 -3.72 -10.99 -6.73
CA SER A 40 -4.35 -9.88 -7.42
C SER A 40 -4.61 -8.73 -6.46
N VAL A 41 -4.52 -7.48 -6.93
CA VAL A 41 -5.01 -6.31 -6.19
C VAL A 41 -6.51 -6.41 -5.88
N TRP A 42 -7.24 -7.28 -6.59
CA TRP A 42 -8.66 -7.54 -6.39
C TRP A 42 -8.95 -8.73 -5.47
N SER A 43 -7.92 -9.45 -5.00
CA SER A 43 -8.10 -10.53 -4.02
C SER A 43 -8.33 -9.96 -2.62
N GLN A 44 -8.79 -10.79 -1.69
CA GLN A 44 -8.97 -10.40 -0.29
C GLN A 44 -7.63 -9.95 0.34
N ILE A 45 -6.51 -10.57 -0.09
CA ILE A 45 -5.14 -10.20 0.31
C ILE A 45 -4.78 -8.83 -0.29
N GLY A 46 -5.13 -8.58 -1.56
CA GLY A 46 -5.02 -7.28 -2.21
C GLY A 46 -5.79 -6.18 -1.49
N LEU A 47 -7.00 -6.48 -1.02
CA LEU A 47 -7.81 -5.52 -0.28
C LEU A 47 -7.12 -5.03 1.00
N LEU A 48 -6.53 -5.97 1.76
CA LEU A 48 -5.87 -5.66 3.03
C LEU A 48 -4.50 -5.01 2.84
N HIS A 49 -3.66 -5.57 1.96
CA HIS A 49 -2.26 -5.16 1.83
C HIS A 49 -2.02 -4.05 0.80
N PHE A 50 -2.96 -3.81 -0.11
CA PHE A 50 -2.84 -2.78 -1.14
C PHE A 50 -3.90 -1.69 -0.99
N TRP A 51 -5.19 -2.02 -0.96
CA TRP A 51 -6.25 -1.01 -0.93
C TRP A 51 -6.35 -0.26 0.39
N SER A 52 -6.22 -0.95 1.53
CA SER A 52 -6.29 -0.28 2.84
C SER A 52 -5.18 0.77 3.04
N PRO A 53 -3.89 0.47 2.75
CA PRO A 53 -2.83 1.45 2.93
C PRO A 53 -2.88 2.53 1.84
N LEU A 54 -3.32 2.17 0.62
CA LEU A 54 -3.55 3.12 -0.47
C LEU A 54 -4.62 4.16 -0.08
N ALA A 55 -5.75 3.74 0.47
CA ALA A 55 -6.81 4.63 0.91
C ALA A 55 -6.34 5.61 2.01
N VAL A 56 -5.54 5.10 2.97
CA VAL A 56 -4.93 5.95 4.02
C VAL A 56 -3.96 6.96 3.42
N SER A 57 -3.10 6.52 2.50
CA SER A 57 -2.13 7.42 1.82
C SER A 57 -2.86 8.49 1.00
N ALA A 58 -3.90 8.12 0.26
CA ALA A 58 -4.72 9.04 -0.51
C ALA A 58 -5.43 10.05 0.39
N GLY A 59 -6.00 9.59 1.51
CA GLY A 59 -6.61 10.48 2.51
C GLY A 59 -5.63 11.51 3.07
N ALA A 60 -4.40 11.10 3.38
CA ALA A 60 -3.36 12.01 3.87
C ALA A 60 -2.95 13.06 2.81
N ILE A 61 -2.84 12.66 1.54
CA ILE A 61 -2.53 13.56 0.41
C ILE A 61 -3.68 14.54 0.16
N ILE A 62 -4.92 14.04 0.11
CA ILE A 62 -6.12 14.87 -0.09
C ILE A 62 -6.27 15.88 1.04
N TYR A 63 -6.09 15.44 2.29
CA TYR A 63 -6.12 16.34 3.44
C TYR A 63 -5.03 17.41 3.39
N GLY A 64 -3.79 17.01 3.07
CA GLY A 64 -2.67 17.94 2.93
C GLY A 64 -2.84 18.93 1.77
N SER A 65 -3.47 18.51 0.67
CA SER A 65 -3.72 19.37 -0.49
C SER A 65 -4.92 20.30 -0.31
N THR A 66 -5.96 19.86 0.40
CA THR A 66 -7.21 20.61 0.62
C THR A 66 -7.06 21.64 1.74
N ARG A 67 -6.23 21.37 2.77
CA ARG A 67 -5.83 22.41 3.72
C ARG A 67 -4.91 23.42 3.01
N ARG A 68 -5.49 24.52 2.51
CA ARG A 68 -4.76 25.74 2.14
C ARG A 68 -4.40 26.53 3.39
#